data_AF-A0A429EDE8-F1
#
_entry.id   AF-A0A429EDE8-F1
#
_cell.length_a   1.000
_cell.length_b   1.000
_cell.length_c   1.000
_cell.angle_alpha   90.00
_cell.angle_beta   90.00
_cell.angle_gamma   90.00
#
_symmetry.space_group_name_H-M   'P 1'
#
loop_
_entity.id
_entity.type
_entity.pdbx_description
1 polymer ?
#
loop_
_entity_poly.entity_id
_entity_poly.type
_entity_poly.pdbx_seq_one_letter_code
_entity_poly.pdbx_strand_id
1 'polypeptide(L)' 'MKGVTEEVKTYHAEVARDGRFWLIRVREIDRSTQALRYKDVVTMASELIEIMDGAKDEEYDLHLEVQCCSLLGFTTRSG' A
#
# COMPACT_ATOMS: atom_id res chain seq x y z
N MET A 1 -29.53 0.55 -22.42
CA MET A 1 -29.00 1.10 -21.16
C MET A 1 -27.49 0.94 -21.20
N LYS A 2 -26.72 2.04 -21.19
CA LYS A 2 -25.27 1.94 -21.07
C LYS A 2 -24.98 1.48 -19.65
N GLY A 3 -24.34 0.32 -19.48
CA GLY A 3 -23.80 -0.09 -18.19
C GLY A 3 -22.81 0.99 -17.77
N VAL A 4 -23.08 1.64 -16.64
CA VAL A 4 -22.09 2.47 -15.97
C VAL A 4 -21.08 1.48 -15.43
N THR A 5 -19.95 1.35 -16.11
CA THR A 5 -18.77 0.72 -15.51
C THR A 5 -18.27 1.77 -14.51
N GLU A 6 -18.71 1.66 -13.25
CA GLU A 6 -18.07 2.43 -12.18
C GLU A 6 -16.63 1.95 -12.14
N GLU A 7 -15.71 2.82 -12.56
CA GLU A 7 -14.29 2.56 -12.43
C GLU A 7 -13.99 2.57 -10.93
N VAL A 8 -13.85 1.39 -10.33
CA VAL A 8 -13.42 1.23 -8.94
C VAL A 8 -12.05 1.89 -8.81
N LYS A 9 -11.94 2.86 -7.91
CA LYS A 9 -10.68 3.59 -7.71
C LYS A 9 -9.65 2.62 -7.14
N THR A 10 -8.43 2.64 -7.67
CA THR A 10 -7.36 1.77 -7.19
C THR A 10 -6.29 2.61 -6.50
N TYR A 11 -5.93 2.20 -5.28
CA TYR A 11 -4.86 2.79 -4.50
C TYR A 11 -3.68 1.83 -4.40
N HIS A 12 -2.48 2.39 -4.43
CA HIS A 12 -1.24 1.65 -4.30
C HIS A 12 -0.44 2.12 -3.09
N ALA A 13 -0.31 1.24 -2.12
CA ALA A 13 0.48 1.44 -0.92
C ALA A 13 1.86 0.77 -1.06
N GLU A 14 2.90 1.60 -1.17
CA GLU A 14 4.29 1.17 -1.06
C GLU A 14 4.66 1.02 0.42
N VAL A 15 5.10 -0.17 0.82
CA VAL A 15 5.35 -0.50 2.23
C VAL A 15 6.81 -0.89 2.40
N ALA A 16 7.54 -0.14 3.23
CA ALA A 16 8.95 -0.40 3.53
C ALA A 16 9.16 -0.54 5.04
N ARG A 17 10.09 -1.40 5.44
CA ARG A 17 10.53 -1.48 6.84
C ARG A 17 11.57 -0.40 7.10
N ASP A 18 11.22 0.58 7.93
CA ASP A 18 12.12 1.65 8.36
C ASP A 18 12.38 1.56 9.87
N GLY A 19 13.51 0.95 10.22
CA GLY A 19 13.90 0.67 11.60
C GLY A 19 12.84 -0.13 12.36
N ARG A 20 12.10 0.56 13.24
CA ARG A 20 11.11 -0.05 14.16
C ARG A 20 9.68 -0.02 13.63
N PHE A 21 9.39 0.76 12.60
CA PHE A 21 8.05 0.90 12.02
C PHE A 21 8.04 0.47 10.56
N TRP A 22 6.85 0.26 10.04
CA TRP A 22 6.56 0.11 8.64
C TRP A 22 6.13 1.48 8.12
N LEU A 23 6.89 2.03 7.19
CA LEU A 23 6.50 3.23 6.45
C LEU A 23 5.58 2.81 5.31
N ILE A 24 4.46 3.49 5.17
CA ILE A 24 3.43 3.20 4.19
C ILE A 24 3.21 4.47 3.38
N ARG A 25 3.45 4.44 2.08
CA ARG A 25 3.21 5.57 1.16
C ARG A 25 2.11 5.19 0.18
N VAL A 26 1.03 5.96 0.15
CA VAL A 26 -0.05 5.79 -0.82
C VAL A 26 0.16 6.77 -1.97
N ARG A 27 0.38 6.25 -3.18
CA ARG A 27 0.83 7.04 -4.35
C ARG A 27 -0.20 8.06 -4.81
N GLU A 28 -1.46 7.67 -4.86
CA GLU A 28 -2.55 8.44 -5.47
C GLU A 28 -2.93 9.69 -4.66
N ILE A 29 -2.67 9.67 -3.34
CA ILE A 29 -2.89 10.81 -2.45
C ILE A 29 -1.60 11.55 -2.09
N ASP A 30 -0.44 11.06 -2.52
CA ASP A 30 0.90 11.54 -2.15
C ASP A 30 1.02 11.82 -0.63
N ARG A 31 0.64 10.80 0.15
CA ARG A 31 0.71 10.82 1.61
C ARG A 31 1.32 9.54 2.16
N SER A 32 1.77 9.65 3.40
CA SER A 32 2.38 8.55 4.12
C SER A 32 1.83 8.44 5.53
N THR A 33 1.78 7.21 6.01
CA THR A 33 1.49 6.85 7.40
C THR A 33 2.48 5.78 7.88
N GLN A 34 2.36 5.37 9.15
CA GLN A 34 3.27 4.42 9.76
C GLN A 34 2.50 3.38 10.58
N ALA A 35 2.96 2.13 10.54
CA ALA A 35 2.45 1.05 11.37
C ALA A 35 3.57 0.44 12.23
N LEU A 36 3.30 0.16 13.50
CA LEU A 36 4.27 -0.53 14.37
C LEU A 36 4.44 -2.00 13.97
N ARG A 37 3.32 -2.69 13.71
CA ARG A 37 3.29 -4.11 13.34
C ARG A 37 2.83 -4.24 11.90
N TYR A 38 3.36 -5.24 11.20
CA TYR A 38 3.03 -5.47 9.79
C TYR A 38 1.52 -5.74 9.59
N LYS A 39 0.88 -6.45 10.53
CA LYS A 39 -0.55 -6.72 10.48
C LYS A 39 -1.43 -5.46 10.49
N ASP A 40 -0.90 -4.33 10.96
CA ASP A 40 -1.64 -3.08 11.07
C ASP A 40 -1.47 -2.23 9.78
N VAL A 41 -0.63 -2.66 8.82
CA VAL A 41 -0.32 -1.91 7.59
C VAL A 41 -1.55 -1.61 6.76
N VAL A 42 -2.40 -2.63 6.54
CA VAL A 42 -3.62 -2.48 5.73
C VAL A 42 -4.55 -1.46 6.38
N THR A 43 -4.82 -1.63 7.68
CA THR A 43 -5.68 -0.73 8.46
C THR A 43 -5.16 0.70 8.42
N MET A 44 -3.86 0.92 8.62
CA MET A 44 -3.30 2.28 8.58
C MET A 44 -3.36 2.90 7.18
N ALA A 45 -3.15 2.12 6.12
CA ALA A 45 -3.30 2.59 4.74
C ALA A 45 -4.75 3.00 4.44
N SER A 46 -5.70 2.17 4.85
CA SER A 46 -7.14 2.42 4.70
C SER A 46 -7.58 3.68 5.43
N GLU A 47 -7.26 3.80 6.71
CA GLU A 47 -7.59 4.99 7.51
C GLU A 47 -7.01 6.27 6.89
N LEU A 48 -5.80 6.21 6.34
CA LEU A 48 -5.19 7.35 5.65
C LEU A 48 -6.00 7.74 4.40
N ILE A 49 -6.47 6.77 3.61
CA ILE A 49 -7.28 7.02 2.41
C ILE A 49 -8.63 7.63 2.80
N GLU A 50 -9.29 7.07 3.82
CA GLU A 50 -10.56 7.59 4.34
C GLU A 50 -10.42 9.05 4.82
N ILE A 51 -9.36 9.37 5.56
CA ILE A 51 -9.13 10.72 6.08
C ILE A 51 -8.81 11.72 4.97
N MET A 52 -8.03 11.31 3.96
CA MET A 52 -7.49 12.23 2.96
C MET A 52 -8.41 12.42 1.74
N ASP A 53 -9.09 11.36 1.30
CA ASP A 53 -9.91 11.34 0.09
C ASP A 53 -11.41 11.15 0.39
N GLY A 54 -11.77 10.72 1.61
CA GLY A 54 -13.16 10.47 2.01
C GLY A 54 -13.75 9.19 1.42
N ALA A 55 -12.96 8.40 0.67
CA ALA A 55 -13.35 7.12 0.11
C ALA A 55 -13.37 6.05 1.20
N LYS A 56 -14.47 5.29 1.28
CA LYS A 56 -14.60 4.20 2.25
C LYS A 56 -13.99 2.91 1.72
N ASP A 57 -13.55 2.01 2.61
CA ASP A 57 -12.89 0.75 2.26
C ASP A 57 -13.65 -0.14 1.24
N GLU A 58 -14.97 0.00 1.09
CA GLU A 58 -15.79 -0.75 0.13
C GLU A 58 -15.87 -0.09 -1.27
N GLU A 59 -15.36 1.14 -1.41
CA GLU A 59 -15.46 1.98 -2.61
C GLU A 59 -14.20 1.94 -3.49
N TYR A 60 -13.15 1.25 -3.05
CA TYR A 60 -11.85 1.21 -3.72
C TYR A 60 -11.09 -0.10 -3.53
N ASP A 61 -10.16 -0.38 -4.43
CA ASP A 61 -9.21 -1.48 -4.33
C ASP A 61 -7.88 -0.99 -3.77
N LEU A 62 -7.32 -1.68 -2.76
CA LEU A 62 -6.01 -1.37 -2.19
C LEU A 62 -4.97 -2.43 -2.55
N HIS A 63 -3.98 -2.04 -3.33
CA HIS A 63 -2.82 -2.86 -3.68
C HIS A 63 -1.62 -2.52 -2.81
N LEU A 64 -1.06 -3.53 -2.15
CA LEU A 64 0.11 -3.40 -1.29
C LEU A 64 1.37 -3.89 -2.00
N GLU A 65 2.35 -3.01 -2.16
CA GLU A 65 3.69 -3.32 -2.67
C GLU A 65 4.67 -3.30 -1.50
N VAL A 66 4.94 -4.49 -0.94
CA VAL A 66 5.88 -4.62 0.17
C VAL A 66 7.29 -4.74 -0.37
N GLN A 67 8.12 -3.74 -0.06
CA GLN A 67 9.55 -3.79 -0.31
C GLN A 67 10.18 -4.74 0.69
N CYS A 68 10.20 -6.02 0.31
CA CYS A 68 11.03 -7.01 0.96
C CYS A 68 12.47 -6.57 0.79
N CYS A 69 13.17 -6.32 1.90
CA CYS A 69 14.62 -6.20 1.90
C CYS A 69 15.16 -7.44 1.18
N SER A 70 15.64 -7.26 -0.05
CA SER A 70 16.08 -8.37 -0.86
C SER A 70 17.22 -9.07 -0.11
N LEU A 71 17.07 -10.37 0.11
CA LEU A 71 18.19 -11.28 0.34
C LEU A 71 19.12 -11.26 -0.89
N LEU A 72 19.84 -10.16 -1.10
CA LEU A 72 20.97 -10.11 -2.04
C LEU A 72 22.18 -10.73 -1.34
N GLY A 73 22.09 -12.05 -1.18
CA GLY A 73 23.19 -12.96 -0.90
C GLY A 73 23.21 -14.17 -1.84
N PHE A 74 22.31 -14.26 -2.82
CA PHE A 74 22.37 -15.30 -3.86
C PHE A 74 22.94 -14.72 -5.15
N THR A 75 24.26 -14.80 -5.29
CA THR A 75 24.92 -14.71 -6.59
C THR A 75 24.50 -15.94 -7.38
N THR A 76 23.59 -15.81 -8.36
CA THR A 76 23.45 -16.83 -9.39
C THR A 76 24.63 -16.67 -10.36
N ARG A 77 25.79 -17.23 -9.97
CA ARG A 77 26.82 -17.60 -10.94
C ARG A 77 26.30 -18.84 -11.65
N SER A 78 25.65 -18.66 -12.80
CA SER A 78 25.60 -19.72 -13.81
C SER A 78 26.73 -19.46 -14.78
N GLY A 79 27.63 -20.44 -14.87
CA GLY A 79 28.66 -20.51 -15.90
C GLY A 79 28.09 -20.89 -17.26
#